data_AF-A0A914S2M9-F1
#
_entry.id   AF-A0A914S2M9-F1
#
_cell.length_a   1.000
_cell.length_b   1.000
_cell.length_c   1.000
_cell.angle_alpha   90.00
_cell.angle_beta   90.00
_cell.angle_gamma   90.00
#
_symmetry.space_group_name_H-M   'P 1'
#
loop_
_entity.id
_entity.type
_entity.pdbx_description
1 polymer ?
#
loop_
_entity_poly.entity_id
_entity_poly.type
_entity_poly.pdbx_seq_one_letter_code
_entity_poly.pdbx_strand_id
1 'polypeptide(L)'
;MKEISVAIDSIREIRVGRNTELFRATENCITDVQDECAFSIIHGDDYESLDLIAQTPDDANIWVTGLMALSSGHKADCQPSGSQSLATLRERWLESVFDEADISGSGYISDKCAVRLIRQISGRLHLNRVKHRVKMVGVTRGFTNYLLCDECCLFDVTHRCVCHEMNHPFAHYFIAASYNTYLVEDQLKGPSSSDGYLSALKRSCRFIEIDVWEPCEADGESEPMIFHGSKPTSKLALSAALNTINEVAFERTRYPLFIRLELHLSVKWQLVLVDMLTSTLAGRLYRPDEDPVDWIDGELSCIPKGKRLKAMDEKSGEVSEEDESVEVAENKVTTEQRKTDRRIVLCKQLSDLMCPWAMSVALKKLASASCGEFSSRRHVLSLSESDCLRMLHTYASEFTQVTKDFVTRVTPNSIRVSEPSSLKRLAGLRHRLDETEPKSSLRDDFLIF
;
A
#
# COMPACT_ATOMS: atom_id res chain seq x y z
N MET A 1 36.10 -24.97 2.83
CA MET A 1 34.66 -24.66 2.78
C MET A 1 34.52 -23.38 1.99
N LYS A 2 33.64 -23.32 0.99
CA LYS A 2 33.25 -22.03 0.41
C LYS A 2 32.51 -21.26 1.50
N GLU A 3 32.95 -20.06 1.83
CA GLU A 3 32.17 -19.18 2.70
C GLU A 3 30.90 -18.79 1.93
N ILE A 4 29.75 -19.09 2.53
CA ILE A 4 28.45 -18.64 2.05
C ILE A 4 28.11 -17.42 2.89
N SER A 5 28.05 -16.25 2.26
CA SER A 5 27.64 -15.01 2.90
C SER A 5 26.19 -14.69 2.55
N VAL A 6 25.34 -14.60 3.57
CA VAL A 6 23.94 -14.16 3.44
C VAL A 6 23.83 -12.75 4.00
N ALA A 7 23.34 -11.81 3.21
CA ALA A 7 23.11 -10.45 3.68
C ALA A 7 21.89 -10.43 4.62
N ILE A 8 22.00 -9.78 5.79
CA ILE A 8 20.89 -9.70 6.76
C ILE A 8 19.64 -9.07 6.12
N ASP A 9 19.81 -8.05 5.28
CA ASP A 9 18.71 -7.39 4.56
C ASP A 9 18.03 -8.28 3.52
N SER A 10 18.71 -9.35 3.07
CA SER A 10 18.13 -10.34 2.15
C SER A 10 17.32 -11.41 2.86
N ILE A 11 17.35 -11.48 4.20
CA ILE A 11 16.58 -12.44 4.97
C ILE A 11 15.10 -12.08 4.87
N ARG A 12 14.33 -12.94 4.21
CA ARG A 12 12.88 -12.80 4.03
C ARG A 12 12.12 -13.40 5.20
N GLU A 13 12.60 -14.54 5.70
CA GLU A 13 11.92 -15.34 6.71
C GLU A 13 12.93 -16.21 7.48
N ILE A 14 12.64 -16.51 8.74
CA ILE A 14 13.39 -17.48 9.55
C ILE A 14 12.39 -18.51 10.05
N ARG A 15 12.62 -19.79 9.72
CA ARG A 15 11.76 -20.91 10.11
C ARG A 15 12.43 -21.73 11.19
N VAL A 16 11.73 -21.99 12.28
CA VAL A 16 12.21 -22.90 13.34
C VAL A 16 11.80 -24.33 12.98
N GLY A 17 12.64 -25.30 13.31
CA GLY A 17 12.44 -26.72 13.03
C GLY A 17 12.80 -27.13 11.61
N ARG A 18 12.48 -28.38 11.27
CA ARG A 18 12.82 -29.05 10.00
C ARG A 18 11.79 -28.83 8.90
N ASN A 19 11.43 -27.57 8.65
CA ASN A 19 10.27 -27.21 7.82
C ASN A 19 10.60 -26.89 6.33
N THR A 20 11.82 -27.20 5.88
CA THR A 20 12.27 -27.00 4.49
C THR A 20 12.41 -28.32 3.72
N GLU A 21 12.40 -28.26 2.40
CA GLU A 21 12.45 -29.45 1.52
C GLU A 21 13.74 -30.26 1.68
N LEU A 22 14.88 -29.62 1.97
CA LEU A 22 16.16 -30.29 2.19
C LEU A 22 16.17 -31.07 3.51
N PHE A 23 15.61 -30.52 4.59
CA PHE A 23 15.47 -31.23 5.85
C PHE A 23 14.52 -32.43 5.73
N ARG A 24 13.41 -32.30 4.98
CA ARG A 24 12.49 -33.41 4.69
C ARG A 24 13.12 -34.49 3.81
N ALA A 25 14.01 -34.13 2.89
CA ALA A 25 14.75 -35.09 2.06
C ALA A 25 15.84 -35.87 2.85
N THR A 26 16.28 -35.33 4.00
CA THR A 26 17.40 -35.86 4.80
C THR A 26 16.94 -36.57 6.09
N GLU A 27 15.62 -36.68 6.33
CA GLU A 27 15.02 -37.34 7.51
C GLU A 27 15.54 -38.77 7.75
N ASN A 28 15.97 -39.49 6.71
CA ASN A 28 16.50 -40.85 6.84
C ASN A 28 17.97 -40.93 7.30
N CYS A 29 18.71 -39.82 7.35
CA CYS A 29 20.14 -39.81 7.69
C CYS A 29 20.46 -39.14 9.03
N ILE A 30 19.55 -38.33 9.59
CA ILE A 30 19.80 -37.51 10.80
C ILE A 30 18.68 -37.79 11.80
N THR A 31 18.77 -38.94 12.48
CA THR A 31 17.76 -39.41 13.44
C THR A 31 18.00 -38.94 14.88
N ASP A 32 19.16 -38.37 15.18
CA ASP A 32 19.63 -38.12 16.56
C ASP A 32 19.66 -36.62 16.94
N VAL A 33 19.04 -35.77 16.12
CA VAL A 33 18.98 -34.31 16.34
C VAL A 33 17.56 -33.92 16.75
N GLN A 34 17.46 -33.16 17.84
CA GLN A 34 16.20 -32.59 18.34
C GLN A 34 15.69 -31.51 17.38
N ASP A 35 14.38 -31.46 17.14
CA ASP A 35 13.75 -30.50 16.20
C ASP A 35 14.03 -29.05 16.59
N GLU A 36 14.13 -28.80 17.90
CA GLU A 36 14.35 -27.50 18.51
C GLU A 36 15.77 -26.96 18.27
N CYS A 37 16.71 -27.81 17.82
CA CYS A 37 18.06 -27.39 17.42
C CYS A 37 18.12 -26.91 15.97
N ALA A 38 17.10 -27.16 15.15
CA ALA A 38 17.11 -26.86 13.72
C ALA A 38 16.39 -25.54 13.41
N PHE A 39 16.92 -24.78 12.46
CA PHE A 39 16.26 -23.61 11.90
C PHE A 39 16.78 -23.32 10.49
N SER A 40 16.00 -22.57 9.71
CA SER A 40 16.30 -22.24 8.33
C SER A 40 16.18 -20.75 8.09
N ILE A 41 17.11 -20.19 7.32
CA ILE A 41 17.11 -18.79 6.89
C ILE A 41 16.69 -18.77 5.43
N ILE A 42 15.54 -18.15 5.13
CA ILE A 42 15.07 -17.95 3.76
C ILE A 42 15.54 -16.58 3.30
N HIS A 43 16.30 -16.52 2.19
CA HIS A 43 16.92 -15.28 1.75
C HIS A 43 16.92 -15.07 0.23
N GLY A 44 17.14 -13.82 -0.18
CA GLY A 44 17.21 -13.41 -1.58
C GLY A 44 15.82 -13.23 -2.23
N ASP A 45 15.82 -12.90 -3.52
CA ASP A 45 14.60 -12.75 -4.31
C ASP A 45 14.06 -14.09 -4.84
N ASP A 46 14.94 -15.09 -4.95
CA ASP A 46 14.63 -16.45 -5.40
C ASP A 46 14.22 -17.39 -4.24
N TYR A 47 14.06 -16.87 -3.02
CA TYR A 47 13.67 -17.62 -1.81
C TYR A 47 14.57 -18.85 -1.54
N GLU A 48 15.88 -18.66 -1.63
CA GLU A 48 16.85 -19.71 -1.31
C GLU A 48 16.80 -20.02 0.20
N SER A 49 17.03 -21.28 0.55
CA SER A 49 17.02 -21.74 1.95
C SER A 49 18.43 -22.12 2.40
N LEU A 50 18.85 -21.54 3.53
CA LEU A 50 20.04 -21.94 4.27
C LEU A 50 19.61 -22.66 5.55
N ASP A 51 19.77 -23.97 5.54
CA ASP A 51 19.35 -24.88 6.60
C ASP A 51 20.47 -25.12 7.62
N LEU A 52 20.20 -24.89 8.90
CA LEU A 52 21.19 -24.89 9.98
C LEU A 52 20.74 -25.76 11.15
N ILE A 53 21.70 -26.41 11.81
CA ILE A 53 21.51 -27.20 13.03
C ILE A 53 22.46 -26.66 14.09
N ALA A 54 21.92 -26.15 15.19
CA ALA A 54 22.68 -25.71 16.35
C ALA A 54 23.09 -26.90 17.25
N GLN A 55 24.10 -26.69 18.10
CA GLN A 55 24.56 -27.73 19.04
C GLN A 55 23.58 -27.95 20.19
N THR A 56 22.81 -26.93 20.55
CA THR A 56 21.80 -26.97 21.61
C THR A 56 20.53 -26.20 21.18
N PRO A 57 19.36 -26.51 21.77
CA PRO A 57 18.14 -25.73 21.53
C PRO A 57 18.27 -24.27 21.96
N ASP A 58 19.05 -24.01 23.02
CA ASP A 58 19.29 -22.65 23.50
C ASP A 58 20.10 -21.83 22.49
N ASP A 59 21.11 -22.42 21.84
CA ASP A 59 21.87 -21.77 20.78
C ASP A 59 20.97 -21.48 19.57
N ALA A 60 20.13 -22.43 19.16
CA ALA A 60 19.16 -22.21 18.09
C ALA A 60 18.22 -21.05 18.43
N ASN A 61 17.71 -21.00 19.66
CA ASN A 61 16.85 -19.90 20.12
C ASN A 61 17.58 -18.55 20.14
N ILE A 62 18.85 -18.49 20.55
CA ILE A 62 19.66 -17.26 20.52
C ILE A 62 19.83 -16.78 19.08
N TRP A 63 20.17 -17.67 18.15
CA TRP A 63 20.34 -17.34 16.74
C TRP A 63 19.04 -16.90 16.09
N VAL A 64 17.96 -17.65 16.29
CA VAL A 64 16.63 -17.33 15.77
C VAL A 64 16.14 -16.00 16.32
N THR A 65 16.26 -15.77 17.63
CA THR A 65 15.84 -14.51 18.27
C THR A 65 16.70 -13.34 17.81
N GLY A 66 18.02 -13.53 17.72
CA GLY A 66 18.96 -12.50 17.26
C GLY A 66 18.73 -12.13 15.79
N LEU A 67 18.57 -13.11 14.91
CA LEU A 67 18.29 -12.89 13.50
C LEU A 67 16.88 -12.34 13.26
N MET A 68 15.87 -12.79 14.02
CA MET A 68 14.54 -12.18 14.01
C MET A 68 14.61 -10.74 14.50
N ALA A 69 15.39 -10.43 15.54
CA ALA A 69 15.58 -9.07 16.03
C ALA A 69 16.37 -8.19 15.05
N LEU A 70 17.32 -8.75 14.29
CA LEU A 70 18.08 -7.99 13.28
C LEU A 70 17.27 -7.76 12.00
N SER A 71 16.48 -8.76 11.58
CA SER A 71 15.54 -8.64 10.45
C SER A 71 14.28 -7.83 10.79
N SER A 72 13.85 -7.81 12.06
CA SER A 72 12.70 -7.02 12.56
C SER A 72 13.12 -5.67 13.15
N GLY A 73 14.38 -5.50 13.53
CA GLY A 73 14.93 -4.28 14.16
C GLY A 73 15.05 -3.08 13.21
N HIS A 74 14.84 -3.30 11.91
CA HIS A 74 14.60 -2.24 10.92
C HIS A 74 13.11 -1.85 10.78
N LYS A 75 12.21 -2.44 11.59
CA LYS A 75 10.75 -2.17 11.55
C LYS A 75 10.18 -1.53 12.81
N ALA A 76 11.00 -1.28 13.84
CA ALA A 76 10.59 -0.65 15.09
C ALA A 76 11.36 0.65 15.37
N ASP A 77 11.42 1.52 14.38
CA ASP A 77 11.48 2.96 14.58
C ASP A 77 10.70 3.62 13.45
N CYS A 78 9.88 4.60 13.79
CA CYS A 78 9.01 5.31 12.86
C CYS A 78 9.85 6.03 11.79
N GLN A 79 10.15 5.35 10.69
CA GLN A 79 10.62 5.97 9.45
C GLN A 79 9.65 5.59 8.32
N PRO A 80 9.13 6.57 7.55
CA PRO A 80 8.37 6.27 6.36
C PRO A 80 9.30 5.71 5.29
N SER A 81 8.89 4.55 4.76
CA SER A 81 9.50 3.85 3.65
C SER A 81 9.75 4.80 2.47
N GLY A 82 11.03 4.98 2.09
CA GLY A 82 11.38 5.77 0.90
C GLY A 82 12.85 6.20 0.75
N SER A 83 13.70 6.11 1.79
CA SER A 83 15.04 6.72 1.76
C SER A 83 16.24 5.75 1.86
N GLN A 84 16.06 4.44 2.01
CA GLN A 84 17.19 3.55 2.37
C GLN A 84 17.93 2.89 1.18
N SER A 85 17.60 3.17 -0.09
CA SER A 85 18.22 2.47 -1.24
C SER A 85 19.44 3.18 -1.86
N LEU A 86 19.62 4.50 -1.65
CA LEU A 86 20.69 5.25 -2.32
C LEU A 86 22.04 5.26 -1.57
N ALA A 87 22.05 4.86 -0.30
CA ALA A 87 23.24 4.84 0.54
C ALA A 87 24.18 3.64 0.22
N THR A 88 23.63 2.47 -0.10
CA THR A 88 24.39 1.20 -0.06
C THR A 88 25.39 0.99 -1.20
N LEU A 89 25.11 1.36 -2.45
CA LEU A 89 26.06 1.09 -3.55
C LEU A 89 27.31 1.96 -3.48
N ARG A 90 27.12 3.22 -3.06
CA ARG A 90 28.19 4.19 -2.88
C ARG A 90 29.02 3.86 -1.63
N GLU A 91 28.37 3.48 -0.53
CA GLU A 91 29.04 3.04 0.69
C GLU A 91 29.87 1.79 0.45
N ARG A 92 29.30 0.76 -0.19
CA ARG A 92 30.02 -0.48 -0.55
C ARG A 92 31.21 -0.23 -1.48
N TRP A 93 31.08 0.68 -2.44
CA TRP A 93 32.20 1.04 -3.32
C TRP A 93 33.29 1.80 -2.55
N LEU A 94 32.91 2.72 -1.65
CA LEU A 94 33.88 3.45 -0.82
C LEU A 94 34.58 2.54 0.19
N GLU A 95 33.88 1.54 0.75
CA GLU A 95 34.45 0.50 1.59
C GLU A 95 35.48 -0.34 0.81
N SER A 96 35.13 -0.84 -0.37
CA SER A 96 36.06 -1.60 -1.22
C SER A 96 37.32 -0.80 -1.58
N VAL A 97 37.18 0.49 -1.89
CA VAL A 97 38.32 1.36 -2.22
C VAL A 97 39.17 1.67 -0.97
N PHE A 98 38.56 1.68 0.21
CA PHE A 98 39.27 1.82 1.48
C PHE A 98 40.04 0.54 1.82
N ASP A 99 39.42 -0.62 1.68
CA ASP A 99 40.01 -1.93 1.97
C ASP A 99 41.21 -2.23 1.05
N GLU A 100 41.13 -1.87 -0.23
CA GLU A 100 42.26 -1.95 -1.16
C GLU A 100 43.43 -1.03 -0.75
N ALA A 101 43.13 0.09 -0.09
CA ALA A 101 44.13 1.05 0.37
C ALA A 101 44.71 0.71 1.76
N ASP A 102 43.98 -0.04 2.60
CA ASP A 102 44.45 -0.59 3.87
C ASP A 102 45.09 -1.97 3.67
N ILE A 103 46.26 -1.95 3.02
CA ILE A 103 47.08 -3.15 2.74
C ILE A 103 47.37 -3.97 4.02
N SER A 104 47.34 -3.32 5.19
CA SER A 104 47.57 -3.94 6.49
C SER A 104 46.35 -4.59 7.15
N GLY A 105 45.13 -4.34 6.65
CA GLY A 105 43.88 -4.80 7.28
C GLY A 105 43.69 -4.26 8.71
N SER A 106 44.21 -3.07 8.98
CA SER A 106 44.25 -2.47 10.31
C SER A 106 42.97 -1.71 10.70
N GLY A 107 42.09 -1.46 9.73
CA GLY A 107 40.89 -0.64 9.85
C GLY A 107 41.16 0.86 9.79
N TYR A 108 42.39 1.29 9.48
CA TYR A 108 42.76 2.70 9.37
C TYR A 108 43.82 2.94 8.29
N ILE A 109 43.71 4.07 7.58
CA ILE A 109 44.71 4.53 6.61
C ILE A 109 45.34 5.84 7.08
N SER A 110 46.63 6.04 6.82
CA SER A 110 47.29 7.30 7.21
C SER A 110 46.74 8.50 6.43
N ASP A 111 46.76 9.69 7.03
CA ASP A 111 46.37 10.95 6.39
C ASP A 111 47.05 11.16 5.01
N LYS A 112 48.33 10.76 4.92
CA LYS A 112 49.10 10.84 3.67
C LYS A 112 48.54 9.92 2.59
N CYS A 113 48.08 8.72 2.95
CA CYS A 113 47.41 7.78 2.04
C CYS A 113 46.01 8.27 1.67
N ALA A 114 45.21 8.73 2.64
CA ALA A 114 43.87 9.26 2.42
C ALA A 114 43.85 10.44 1.43
N VAL A 115 44.78 11.41 1.58
CA VAL A 115 44.91 12.55 0.64
C VAL A 115 45.24 12.10 -0.78
N ARG A 116 46.05 11.04 -0.96
CA ARG A 116 46.38 10.50 -2.29
C ARG A 116 45.18 9.80 -2.91
N LEU A 117 44.50 8.96 -2.14
CA LEU A 117 43.34 8.18 -2.58
C LEU A 117 42.17 9.07 -3.02
N ILE A 118 41.83 10.09 -2.22
CA ILE A 118 40.77 11.06 -2.54
C ILE A 118 41.08 11.82 -3.83
N ARG A 119 42.35 12.18 -4.08
CA ARG A 119 42.75 12.84 -5.32
C ARG A 119 42.71 11.92 -6.54
N GLN A 120 42.97 10.63 -6.35
CA GLN A 120 42.89 9.63 -7.41
C GLN A 120 41.44 9.38 -7.83
N ILE A 121 40.53 9.29 -6.85
CA ILE A 121 39.09 9.12 -7.06
C ILE A 121 38.45 10.40 -7.65
N SER A 122 38.88 11.57 -7.18
CA SER A 122 38.28 12.86 -7.53
C SER A 122 39.34 13.86 -7.96
N GLY A 123 39.86 13.69 -9.17
CA GLY A 123 40.94 14.50 -9.76
C GLY A 123 40.65 16.00 -9.89
N ARG A 124 39.39 16.42 -9.76
CA ARG A 124 38.95 17.83 -9.85
C ARG A 124 39.12 18.61 -8.53
N LEU A 125 39.47 17.95 -7.42
CA LEU A 125 39.58 18.61 -6.11
C LEU A 125 40.97 19.22 -5.87
N HIS A 126 41.01 20.48 -5.43
CA HIS A 126 42.25 21.17 -5.09
C HIS A 126 42.97 20.54 -3.88
N LEU A 127 44.27 20.25 -4.03
CA LEU A 127 45.10 19.57 -3.03
C LEU A 127 45.06 20.22 -1.64
N ASN A 128 45.05 21.56 -1.57
CA ASN A 128 45.02 22.28 -0.30
C ASN A 128 43.67 22.13 0.43
N ARG A 129 42.55 22.04 -0.32
CA ARG A 129 41.23 21.71 0.24
C ARG A 129 41.21 20.28 0.79
N VAL A 130 41.77 19.32 0.05
CA VAL A 130 41.82 17.91 0.48
C VAL A 130 42.68 17.74 1.73
N LYS A 131 43.90 18.32 1.78
CA LYS A 131 44.77 18.26 2.97
C LYS A 131 44.13 18.89 4.21
N HIS A 132 43.49 20.04 4.06
CA HIS A 132 42.80 20.72 5.16
C HIS A 132 41.64 19.88 5.69
N ARG A 133 40.86 19.26 4.79
CA ARG A 133 39.73 18.40 5.16
C ARG A 133 40.17 17.08 5.78
N VAL A 134 41.24 16.43 5.29
CA VAL A 134 41.78 15.20 5.90
C VAL A 134 42.34 15.46 7.30
N LYS A 135 42.94 16.65 7.52
CA LYS A 135 43.39 17.08 8.85
C LYS A 135 42.23 17.47 9.80
N MET A 136 41.07 17.82 9.24
CA MET A 136 39.81 17.97 9.99
C MET A 136 39.11 16.62 10.22
N VAL A 137 39.29 15.66 9.33
CA VAL A 137 39.12 14.21 9.57
C VAL A 137 40.26 13.80 10.54
N GLY A 138 40.44 12.60 11.06
CA GLY A 138 41.08 12.41 12.39
C GLY A 138 40.15 12.88 13.54
N VAL A 139 39.35 13.91 13.28
CA VAL A 139 37.97 14.12 13.78
C VAL A 139 36.96 13.38 12.85
N THR A 140 37.37 12.27 12.22
CA THR A 140 36.68 11.57 11.10
C THR A 140 35.25 11.15 11.40
N ARG A 141 34.99 10.62 12.59
CA ARG A 141 33.62 10.28 13.01
C ARG A 141 32.71 11.51 12.99
N GLY A 142 33.25 12.71 13.24
CA GLY A 142 32.50 13.95 13.22
C GLY A 142 31.99 14.35 11.84
N PHE A 143 32.78 14.15 10.77
CA PHE A 143 32.33 14.53 9.43
C PHE A 143 31.35 13.52 8.82
N THR A 144 31.57 12.21 9.03
CA THR A 144 30.59 11.19 8.61
C THR A 144 29.31 11.31 9.43
N ASN A 145 29.39 11.48 10.75
CA ASN A 145 28.20 11.74 11.57
C ASN A 145 27.50 13.04 11.17
N TYR A 146 28.24 14.07 10.74
CA TYR A 146 27.65 15.30 10.23
C TYR A 146 26.93 15.07 8.90
N LEU A 147 27.51 14.35 7.94
CA LEU A 147 26.81 14.03 6.68
C LEU A 147 25.60 13.11 6.89
N LEU A 148 25.61 12.29 7.94
CA LEU A 148 24.50 11.42 8.34
C LEU A 148 23.54 12.07 9.34
N CYS A 149 23.82 13.27 9.83
CA CYS A 149 22.95 13.94 10.79
C CYS A 149 21.71 14.49 10.09
N ASP A 150 20.65 14.69 10.87
CA ASP A 150 19.37 15.21 10.37
C ASP A 150 19.51 16.57 9.67
N GLU A 151 20.51 17.39 10.02
CA GLU A 151 20.78 18.68 9.35
C GLU A 151 21.30 18.51 7.90
N CYS A 152 21.88 17.36 7.57
CA CYS A 152 22.35 17.02 6.23
C CYS A 152 21.41 16.06 5.48
N CYS A 153 20.23 15.78 6.03
CA CYS A 153 19.24 14.95 5.35
C CYS A 153 18.81 15.63 4.04
N LEU A 154 18.83 14.88 2.92
CA LEU A 154 18.39 15.39 1.62
C LEU A 154 16.90 15.75 1.64
N PHE A 155 16.12 15.02 2.45
CA PHE A 155 14.71 15.28 2.67
C PHE A 155 14.55 16.24 3.83
N ASP A 156 13.64 17.19 3.67
CA ASP A 156 13.23 18.04 4.77
C ASP A 156 12.70 17.16 5.91
N VAL A 157 13.38 17.20 7.05
CA VAL A 157 13.07 16.37 8.22
C VAL A 157 11.68 16.69 8.79
N THR A 158 11.15 17.90 8.53
CA THR A 158 9.79 18.27 8.91
C THR A 158 8.74 17.44 8.17
N HIS A 159 9.06 16.93 6.97
CA HIS A 159 8.18 16.07 6.18
C HIS A 159 8.18 14.60 6.65
N ARG A 160 8.95 14.24 7.68
CA ARG A 160 8.85 12.91 8.33
C ARG A 160 7.56 12.76 9.14
N CYS A 161 6.98 13.88 9.55
CA CYS A 161 5.71 13.96 10.23
C CYS A 161 4.67 14.60 9.29
N VAL A 162 3.41 14.62 9.73
CA VAL A 162 2.37 15.38 9.02
C VAL A 162 2.75 16.87 9.03
N CYS A 163 3.13 17.39 7.86
CA CYS A 163 3.54 18.78 7.66
C CYS A 163 2.50 19.62 6.89
N HIS A 164 1.46 18.99 6.35
CA HIS A 164 0.36 19.67 5.68
C HIS A 164 -0.68 20.14 6.68
N GLU A 165 -1.39 21.22 6.33
CA GLU A 165 -2.63 21.58 7.00
C GLU A 165 -3.68 20.50 6.68
N MET A 166 -4.23 19.86 7.72
CA MET A 166 -5.15 18.71 7.60
C MET A 166 -6.62 19.07 7.91
N ASN A 167 -6.97 20.35 7.75
CA ASN A 167 -8.28 20.93 8.02
C ASN A 167 -8.98 21.50 6.77
N HIS A 168 -8.45 21.21 5.57
CA HIS A 168 -9.12 21.53 4.31
C HIS A 168 -10.18 20.45 3.97
N PRO A 169 -11.07 20.70 3.01
CA PRO A 169 -11.97 19.67 2.50
C PRO A 169 -11.21 18.51 1.82
N PHE A 170 -11.82 17.32 1.77
CA PHE A 170 -11.21 16.12 1.15
C PHE A 170 -10.76 16.33 -0.31
N ALA A 171 -11.47 17.15 -1.09
CA ALA A 171 -11.12 17.46 -2.48
C ALA A 171 -9.78 18.20 -2.63
N HIS A 172 -9.17 18.67 -1.54
CA HIS A 172 -7.87 19.33 -1.57
C HIS A 172 -6.70 18.37 -1.28
N TYR A 173 -6.98 17.09 -1.04
CA TYR A 173 -5.97 16.10 -0.71
C TYR A 173 -5.91 14.99 -1.74
N PHE A 174 -4.69 14.58 -2.07
CA PHE A 174 -4.48 13.29 -2.69
C PHE A 174 -4.69 12.18 -1.66
N ILE A 175 -5.70 11.36 -1.89
CA ILE A 175 -6.02 10.22 -1.01
C ILE A 175 -5.47 8.95 -1.66
N ALA A 176 -4.58 8.26 -0.97
CA ALA A 176 -4.07 6.96 -1.40
C ALA A 176 -5.20 5.93 -1.40
N ALA A 177 -5.44 5.29 -2.54
CA ALA A 177 -6.54 4.36 -2.76
C ALA A 177 -6.08 3.03 -3.35
N SER A 178 -6.77 1.96 -2.95
CA SER A 178 -6.61 0.60 -3.45
C SER A 178 -7.89 0.17 -4.16
N TYR A 179 -7.74 -0.43 -5.33
CA TYR A 179 -8.82 -0.99 -6.14
C TYR A 179 -8.84 -2.51 -5.98
N ASN A 180 -10.02 -3.11 -5.84
CA ASN A 180 -10.18 -4.55 -5.52
C ASN A 180 -9.24 -5.00 -4.39
N THR A 181 -9.28 -4.31 -3.24
CA THR A 181 -8.25 -4.42 -2.18
C THR A 181 -8.01 -5.84 -1.68
N TYR A 182 -8.99 -6.72 -1.78
CA TYR A 182 -8.90 -8.12 -1.36
C TYR A 182 -8.08 -9.01 -2.32
N LEU A 183 -7.88 -8.62 -3.58
CA LEU A 183 -7.14 -9.43 -4.55
C LEU A 183 -5.63 -9.31 -4.32
N VAL A 184 -4.98 -10.44 -4.04
CA VAL A 184 -3.52 -10.54 -3.94
C VAL A 184 -2.99 -11.12 -5.25
N GLU A 185 -1.86 -10.60 -5.75
CA GLU A 185 -1.22 -10.98 -7.02
C GLU A 185 -1.86 -10.41 -8.29
N ASP A 186 -2.72 -11.19 -8.96
CA ASP A 186 -3.31 -10.88 -10.26
C ASP A 186 -4.70 -10.23 -10.08
N GLN A 187 -4.90 -9.04 -10.65
CA GLN A 187 -6.15 -8.28 -10.56
C GLN A 187 -7.35 -8.97 -11.24
N LEU A 188 -7.15 -10.08 -11.95
CA LEU A 188 -8.20 -10.87 -12.59
C LEU A 188 -8.35 -12.29 -12.05
N LYS A 189 -7.30 -12.86 -11.45
CA LYS A 189 -7.26 -14.28 -11.05
C LYS A 189 -6.64 -14.53 -9.68
N GLY A 190 -6.14 -13.48 -9.03
CA GLY A 190 -5.51 -13.56 -7.74
C GLY A 190 -6.48 -14.07 -6.68
N PRO A 191 -5.97 -14.78 -5.66
CA PRO A 191 -6.79 -15.15 -4.51
C PRO A 191 -7.29 -13.89 -3.77
N SER A 192 -8.52 -13.95 -3.29
CA SER A 192 -9.03 -13.00 -2.29
C SER A 192 -8.44 -13.36 -0.92
N SER A 193 -7.73 -12.42 -0.28
CA SER A 193 -7.07 -12.61 1.02
C SER A 193 -7.10 -11.33 1.88
N SER A 194 -7.10 -11.51 3.20
CA SER A 194 -6.92 -10.43 4.18
C SER A 194 -5.58 -9.69 4.01
N ASP A 195 -4.58 -10.33 3.40
CA ASP A 195 -3.26 -9.74 3.15
C ASP A 195 -3.33 -8.51 2.24
N GLY A 196 -4.32 -8.45 1.34
CA GLY A 196 -4.55 -7.28 0.51
C GLY A 196 -4.89 -6.04 1.35
N TYR A 197 -5.81 -6.18 2.30
CA TYR A 197 -6.15 -5.11 3.26
C TYR A 197 -4.97 -4.77 4.16
N LEU A 198 -4.29 -5.79 4.72
CA LEU A 198 -3.12 -5.60 5.57
C LEU A 198 -2.03 -4.78 4.86
N SER A 199 -1.71 -5.18 3.63
CA SER A 199 -0.67 -4.56 2.81
C SER A 199 -1.03 -3.13 2.40
N ALA A 200 -2.29 -2.88 2.01
CA ALA A 200 -2.76 -1.54 1.67
C ALA A 200 -2.72 -0.60 2.89
N LEU A 201 -3.24 -1.05 4.04
CA LEU A 201 -3.33 -0.22 5.26
C LEU A 201 -1.95 0.02 5.89
N LYS A 202 -1.02 -0.95 5.85
CA LYS A 202 0.39 -0.74 6.26
C LYS A 202 1.14 0.26 5.38
N ARG A 203 0.67 0.52 4.17
CA ARG A 203 1.15 1.58 3.27
C ARG A 203 0.37 2.89 3.43
N SER A 204 -0.41 3.02 4.51
CA SER A 204 -1.24 4.19 4.81
C SER A 204 -2.31 4.49 3.74
N CYS A 205 -2.75 3.48 2.98
CA CYS A 205 -3.91 3.62 2.09
C CYS A 205 -5.15 4.05 2.89
N ARG A 206 -5.91 5.03 2.39
CA ARG A 206 -7.08 5.64 3.05
C ARG A 206 -8.38 5.45 2.28
N PHE A 207 -8.37 4.70 1.18
CA PHE A 207 -9.57 4.28 0.47
C PHE A 207 -9.42 2.82 0.02
N ILE A 208 -10.31 1.96 0.50
CA ILE A 208 -10.30 0.52 0.20
C ILE A 208 -11.67 0.08 -0.34
N GLU A 209 -11.68 -1.06 -1.01
CA GLU A 209 -12.89 -1.63 -1.62
C GLU A 209 -13.17 -3.03 -1.07
N ILE A 210 -14.46 -3.33 -0.84
CA ILE A 210 -14.95 -4.61 -0.39
C ILE A 210 -16.12 -5.04 -1.29
N ASP A 211 -15.92 -6.07 -2.10
CA ASP A 211 -16.94 -6.68 -2.95
C ASP A 211 -17.62 -7.81 -2.17
N VAL A 212 -18.82 -7.54 -1.63
CA VAL A 212 -19.51 -8.44 -0.70
C VAL A 212 -20.61 -9.22 -1.42
N TRP A 213 -20.51 -10.54 -1.34
CA TRP A 213 -21.40 -11.52 -1.97
C TRP A 213 -22.08 -12.40 -0.93
N GLU A 214 -23.25 -12.93 -1.31
CA GLU A 214 -23.97 -13.86 -0.44
C GLU A 214 -23.18 -15.14 -0.21
N PRO A 215 -23.25 -15.73 1.00
CA PRO A 215 -22.72 -17.06 1.23
C PRO A 215 -23.45 -18.10 0.40
N CYS A 216 -22.69 -19.05 -0.10
CA CYS A 216 -23.19 -20.32 -0.60
C CYS A 216 -23.32 -21.30 0.57
N GLU A 217 -24.51 -21.40 1.17
CA GLU A 217 -24.79 -22.34 2.28
C GLU A 217 -24.46 -23.80 1.91
N ALA A 218 -24.57 -24.16 0.62
CA ALA A 218 -24.20 -25.50 0.12
C ALA A 218 -22.69 -25.78 0.19
N ASP A 219 -21.86 -24.74 0.13
CA ASP A 219 -20.40 -24.83 0.30
C ASP A 219 -20.00 -24.76 1.79
N GLY A 220 -20.98 -24.72 2.71
CA GLY A 220 -20.75 -24.59 4.16
C GLY A 220 -20.48 -23.16 4.62
N GLU A 221 -20.71 -22.16 3.76
CA GLU A 221 -20.53 -20.74 4.09
C GLU A 221 -21.68 -20.25 4.97
N SER A 222 -21.35 -19.54 6.05
CA SER A 222 -22.33 -19.08 7.06
C SER A 222 -22.40 -17.55 7.19
N GLU A 223 -21.54 -16.83 6.48
CA GLU A 223 -21.44 -15.38 6.51
C GLU A 223 -21.13 -14.82 5.12
N PRO A 224 -21.38 -13.52 4.87
CA PRO A 224 -21.04 -12.91 3.59
C PRO A 224 -19.57 -13.12 3.19
N MET A 225 -19.34 -13.30 1.90
CA MET A 225 -18.03 -13.61 1.34
C MET A 225 -17.54 -12.46 0.47
N ILE A 226 -16.22 -12.30 0.38
CA ILE A 226 -15.54 -11.31 -0.44
C ILE A 226 -14.81 -12.02 -1.57
N PHE A 227 -15.15 -11.68 -2.80
CA PHE A 227 -14.47 -12.17 -3.99
C PHE A 227 -14.87 -11.36 -5.23
N HIS A 228 -14.12 -11.56 -6.32
CA HIS A 228 -14.41 -10.91 -7.59
C HIS A 228 -15.42 -11.72 -8.41
N GLY A 229 -16.63 -11.21 -8.63
CA GLY A 229 -17.73 -11.99 -9.23
C GLY A 229 -17.61 -12.33 -10.71
N SER A 230 -16.67 -11.73 -11.45
CA SER A 230 -16.52 -11.99 -12.89
C SER A 230 -15.77 -13.28 -13.20
N LYS A 231 -14.99 -13.81 -12.24
CA LYS A 231 -14.10 -14.97 -12.42
C LYS A 231 -13.99 -15.79 -11.14
N PRO A 232 -13.76 -17.11 -11.22
CA PRO A 232 -13.59 -17.95 -10.04
C PRO A 232 -12.28 -17.57 -9.32
N THR A 233 -12.39 -16.77 -8.27
CA THR A 233 -11.32 -16.41 -7.33
C THR A 233 -11.58 -17.11 -6.01
N SER A 234 -10.56 -17.24 -5.14
CA SER A 234 -10.83 -17.72 -3.78
C SER A 234 -11.78 -16.75 -3.07
N LYS A 235 -12.59 -17.27 -2.15
CA LYS A 235 -13.51 -16.48 -1.35
C LYS A 235 -12.89 -16.17 0.01
N LEU A 236 -12.96 -14.92 0.43
CA LEU A 236 -12.51 -14.46 1.74
C LEU A 236 -13.72 -14.21 2.64
N ALA A 237 -13.71 -14.75 3.85
CA ALA A 237 -14.79 -14.53 4.81
C ALA A 237 -14.81 -13.04 5.23
N LEU A 238 -16.00 -12.42 5.27
CA LEU A 238 -16.12 -10.99 5.61
C LEU A 238 -15.57 -10.70 7.02
N SER A 239 -15.78 -11.60 7.99
CA SER A 239 -15.25 -11.45 9.35
C SER A 239 -13.73 -11.32 9.35
N ALA A 240 -13.02 -12.14 8.57
CA ALA A 240 -11.57 -12.10 8.46
C ALA A 240 -11.09 -10.74 7.93
N ALA A 241 -11.72 -10.22 6.88
CA ALA A 241 -11.41 -8.90 6.34
C ALA A 241 -11.67 -7.77 7.35
N LEU A 242 -12.84 -7.76 8.00
CA LEU A 242 -13.20 -6.72 8.97
C LEU A 242 -12.29 -6.74 10.21
N ASN A 243 -11.90 -7.92 10.68
CA ASN A 243 -10.95 -8.06 11.79
C ASN A 243 -9.58 -7.47 11.43
N THR A 244 -9.05 -7.82 10.25
CA THR A 244 -7.79 -7.24 9.77
C THR A 244 -7.90 -5.71 9.64
N ILE A 245 -8.97 -5.20 9.04
CA ILE A 245 -9.19 -3.74 8.92
C ILE A 245 -9.23 -3.10 10.30
N ASN A 246 -9.98 -3.66 11.25
CA ASN A 246 -10.09 -3.10 12.60
C ASN A 246 -8.74 -3.08 13.34
N GLU A 247 -7.89 -4.08 13.13
CA GLU A 247 -6.57 -4.14 13.74
C GLU A 247 -5.62 -3.06 13.19
N VAL A 248 -5.55 -2.89 11.86
CA VAL A 248 -4.48 -2.10 11.24
C VAL A 248 -4.92 -0.76 10.64
N ALA A 249 -6.21 -0.47 10.55
CA ALA A 249 -6.73 0.73 9.87
C ALA A 249 -6.12 2.04 10.38
N PHE A 250 -5.76 2.13 11.65
CA PHE A 250 -5.25 3.36 12.27
C PHE A 250 -3.87 3.18 12.94
N GLU A 251 -3.16 2.08 12.66
CA GLU A 251 -1.84 1.81 13.27
C GLU A 251 -0.79 2.86 12.88
N ARG A 252 -0.82 3.32 11.61
CA ARG A 252 0.17 4.25 11.05
C ARG A 252 -0.34 5.67 10.85
N THR A 253 -1.64 5.89 10.98
CA THR A 253 -2.29 7.17 10.68
C THR A 253 -3.59 7.31 11.44
N ARG A 254 -3.90 8.53 11.88
CA ARG A 254 -5.15 8.90 12.54
C ARG A 254 -6.25 9.34 11.56
N TYR A 255 -5.94 9.45 10.28
CA TYR A 255 -6.85 10.00 9.26
C TYR A 255 -7.89 8.98 8.78
N PRO A 256 -9.08 9.43 8.33
CA PRO A 256 -10.23 8.57 8.07
C PRO A 256 -9.94 7.54 6.99
N LEU A 257 -10.56 6.36 7.12
CA LEU A 257 -10.52 5.30 6.13
C LEU A 257 -11.87 5.25 5.38
N PHE A 258 -11.87 5.51 4.08
CA PHE A 258 -13.03 5.26 3.23
C PHE A 258 -13.12 3.78 2.87
N ILE A 259 -14.31 3.19 3.06
CA ILE A 259 -14.60 1.79 2.72
C ILE A 259 -15.72 1.79 1.68
N ARG A 260 -15.38 1.52 0.41
CA ARG A 260 -16.38 1.32 -0.64
C ARG A 260 -16.94 -0.10 -0.53
N LEU A 261 -18.26 -0.21 -0.43
CA LEU A 261 -18.98 -1.48 -0.41
C LEU A 261 -19.63 -1.71 -1.78
N GLU A 262 -19.21 -2.75 -2.49
CA GLU A 262 -19.89 -3.24 -3.68
C GLU A 262 -20.79 -4.42 -3.29
N LEU A 263 -22.10 -4.26 -3.46
CA LEU A 263 -23.09 -5.13 -2.82
C LEU A 263 -23.69 -6.13 -3.81
N HIS A 264 -23.62 -7.41 -3.47
CA HIS A 264 -24.31 -8.48 -4.16
C HIS A 264 -25.09 -9.34 -3.15
N LEU A 265 -25.81 -8.67 -2.26
CA LEU A 265 -26.54 -9.24 -1.13
C LEU A 265 -28.06 -8.98 -1.23
N SER A 266 -28.87 -9.97 -0.85
CA SER A 266 -30.28 -9.79 -0.51
C SER A 266 -30.44 -9.00 0.79
N VAL A 267 -31.65 -8.49 1.01
CA VAL A 267 -32.00 -7.72 2.22
C VAL A 267 -31.65 -8.49 3.50
N LYS A 268 -31.85 -9.82 3.54
CA LYS A 268 -31.48 -10.66 4.70
C LYS A 268 -29.99 -10.52 5.02
N TRP A 269 -29.12 -10.71 4.03
CA TRP A 269 -27.68 -10.66 4.22
C TRP A 269 -27.13 -9.23 4.36
N GLN A 270 -27.83 -8.23 3.82
CA GLN A 270 -27.52 -6.82 4.11
C GLN A 270 -27.67 -6.49 5.59
N LEU A 271 -28.66 -7.06 6.29
CA LEU A 271 -28.80 -6.89 7.74
C LEU A 271 -27.65 -7.54 8.51
N VAL A 272 -27.22 -8.73 8.08
CA VAL A 272 -26.03 -9.40 8.64
C VAL A 272 -24.78 -8.54 8.42
N LEU A 273 -24.61 -7.96 7.23
CA LEU A 273 -23.51 -7.03 6.94
C LEU A 273 -23.52 -5.81 7.87
N VAL A 274 -24.70 -5.20 8.10
CA VAL A 274 -24.87 -4.08 9.05
C VAL A 274 -24.42 -4.49 10.46
N ASP A 275 -24.85 -5.65 10.94
CA ASP A 275 -24.51 -6.15 12.27
C ASP A 275 -23.00 -6.42 12.39
N MET A 276 -22.37 -7.03 11.37
CA MET A 276 -20.93 -7.30 11.34
C MET A 276 -20.09 -6.02 11.30
N LEU A 277 -20.47 -5.03 10.47
CA LEU A 277 -19.81 -3.73 10.43
C LEU A 277 -19.90 -3.02 11.78
N THR A 278 -21.10 -2.98 12.35
CA THR A 278 -21.37 -2.27 13.61
C THR A 278 -20.68 -2.93 14.80
N SER A 279 -20.67 -4.27 14.86
CA SER A 279 -20.02 -5.01 15.95
C SER A 279 -18.49 -4.97 15.85
N THR A 280 -17.92 -5.11 14.65
CA THR A 280 -16.46 -5.21 14.48
C THR A 280 -15.78 -3.85 14.53
N LEU A 281 -16.34 -2.84 13.85
CA LEU A 281 -15.76 -1.48 13.81
C LEU A 281 -16.25 -0.61 14.97
N ALA A 282 -17.40 -0.92 15.57
CA ALA A 282 -17.89 -0.34 16.82
C ALA A 282 -17.82 1.20 16.88
N GLY A 283 -17.00 1.74 17.80
CA GLY A 283 -16.80 3.18 17.98
C GLY A 283 -15.98 3.85 16.88
N ARG A 284 -15.38 3.06 15.97
CA ARG A 284 -14.64 3.55 14.81
C ARG A 284 -15.48 3.60 13.55
N LEU A 285 -16.74 3.18 13.59
CA LEU A 285 -17.64 3.26 12.44
C LEU A 285 -18.27 4.66 12.38
N TYR A 286 -18.15 5.34 11.25
CA TYR A 286 -18.80 6.62 11.00
C TYR A 286 -20.33 6.53 11.16
N ARG A 287 -20.94 7.52 11.81
CA ARG A 287 -22.40 7.64 11.97
C ARG A 287 -22.90 8.96 11.39
N PRO A 288 -23.72 8.94 10.33
CA PRO A 288 -24.23 10.16 9.71
C PRO A 288 -25.03 11.08 10.63
N ASP A 289 -25.72 10.53 11.64
CA ASP A 289 -26.54 11.31 12.57
C ASP A 289 -25.71 12.09 13.60
N GLU A 290 -24.42 11.72 13.76
CA GLU A 290 -23.51 12.28 14.76
C GLU A 290 -22.56 13.34 14.15
N ASP A 291 -22.49 13.46 12.81
CA ASP A 291 -21.56 14.37 12.13
C ASP A 291 -22.25 15.26 11.05
N PRO A 292 -22.49 16.56 11.33
CA PRO A 292 -23.10 17.49 10.38
C PRO A 292 -22.11 18.11 9.37
N VAL A 293 -20.79 17.83 9.45
CA VAL A 293 -19.75 18.45 8.61
C VAL A 293 -18.73 17.40 8.12
N ASP A 294 -17.92 17.74 7.12
CA ASP A 294 -16.96 16.85 6.44
C ASP A 294 -15.77 16.42 7.32
N TRP A 295 -16.00 15.65 8.39
CA TRP A 295 -15.03 15.20 9.41
C TRP A 295 -14.67 16.24 10.49
N ILE A 296 -14.73 15.81 11.76
CA ILE A 296 -14.24 16.54 12.93
C ILE A 296 -12.84 16.00 13.30
N ASP A 297 -11.84 16.89 13.37
CA ASP A 297 -10.46 16.51 13.70
C ASP A 297 -10.38 15.77 15.04
N GLY A 298 -9.95 14.50 15.01
CA GLY A 298 -9.68 13.70 16.21
C GLY A 298 -10.44 12.38 16.34
N GLU A 299 -11.50 12.13 15.57
CA GLU A 299 -12.24 10.87 15.64
C GLU A 299 -11.74 9.84 14.63
N LEU A 300 -11.25 8.69 15.08
CA LEU A 300 -10.86 7.60 14.18
C LEU A 300 -12.11 7.01 13.52
N SER A 301 -12.39 7.37 12.26
CA SER A 301 -13.59 6.89 11.56
C SER A 301 -13.28 6.10 10.28
N CYS A 302 -13.82 4.88 10.21
CA CYS A 302 -14.07 4.14 9.00
C CYS A 302 -15.39 4.64 8.40
N ILE A 303 -15.36 5.19 7.19
CA ILE A 303 -16.48 5.85 6.52
C ILE A 303 -17.02 4.90 5.43
N PRO A 304 -18.18 4.25 5.66
CA PRO A 304 -18.81 3.41 4.65
C PRO A 304 -19.31 4.28 3.49
N LYS A 305 -18.98 3.83 2.29
CA LYS A 305 -19.38 4.45 1.04
C LYS A 305 -20.09 3.41 0.19
N GLY A 306 -21.27 3.78 -0.31
CA GLY A 306 -22.07 2.93 -1.17
C GLY A 306 -23.37 3.62 -1.51
N LYS A 307 -24.33 2.82 -1.98
CA LYS A 307 -25.64 3.31 -2.39
C LYS A 307 -26.50 3.70 -1.19
N ARG A 308 -27.37 4.70 -1.40
CA ARG A 308 -28.29 5.21 -0.38
C ARG A 308 -29.69 5.37 -0.97
N LEU A 309 -30.70 5.14 -0.14
CA LEU A 309 -32.10 5.38 -0.49
C LEU A 309 -32.38 6.89 -0.62
N LYS A 310 -33.19 7.27 -1.62
CA LYS A 310 -33.57 8.68 -1.86
C LYS A 310 -34.65 9.19 -0.90
N ALA A 311 -35.47 8.28 -0.35
CA ALA A 311 -36.56 8.60 0.57
C ALA A 311 -36.26 8.11 1.99
N MET A 312 -36.47 8.96 3.00
CA MET A 312 -36.18 8.63 4.40
C MET A 312 -37.17 7.62 5.03
N ASP A 313 -38.37 7.46 4.48
CA ASP A 313 -39.45 6.70 5.14
C ASP A 313 -39.64 5.26 4.63
N GLU A 314 -38.86 4.84 3.62
CA GLU A 314 -38.98 3.49 3.05
C GLU A 314 -38.13 2.47 3.82
N LYS A 315 -38.69 1.30 4.16
CA LYS A 315 -37.92 0.21 4.81
C LYS A 315 -36.89 -0.42 3.88
N SER A 316 -37.15 -0.38 2.59
CA SER A 316 -36.28 -0.85 1.51
C SER A 316 -36.69 -0.20 0.19
N GLY A 317 -35.74 0.00 -0.73
CA GLY A 317 -36.02 0.56 -2.06
C GLY A 317 -35.03 0.08 -3.12
N GLU A 318 -35.41 0.21 -4.40
CA GLU A 318 -34.54 -0.13 -5.53
C GLU A 318 -33.52 0.97 -5.81
N VAL A 319 -32.26 0.58 -6.01
CA VAL A 319 -31.16 1.47 -6.38
C VAL A 319 -30.40 0.90 -7.59
N SER A 320 -30.14 1.72 -8.60
CA SER A 320 -29.41 1.30 -9.82
C SER A 320 -27.91 1.17 -9.56
N GLU A 321 -27.25 0.18 -10.19
CA GLU A 321 -25.78 0.02 -10.20
C GLU A 321 -25.07 0.98 -11.17
N GLU A 322 -25.78 1.55 -12.15
CA GLU A 322 -25.14 2.33 -13.22
C GLU A 322 -24.55 3.67 -12.75
N ASP A 323 -25.11 4.25 -11.68
CA ASP A 323 -24.68 5.55 -11.15
C ASP A 323 -23.21 5.53 -10.67
N GLU A 324 -22.64 4.36 -10.35
CA GLU A 324 -21.23 4.22 -9.96
C GLU A 324 -20.35 3.50 -10.99
N SER A 325 -20.97 2.82 -11.95
CA SER A 325 -20.26 2.02 -12.95
C SER A 325 -19.71 2.93 -14.04
N VAL A 326 -18.42 2.79 -14.34
CA VAL A 326 -17.80 3.50 -15.46
C VAL A 326 -17.74 2.57 -16.67
N GLU A 327 -18.41 2.99 -17.75
CA GLU A 327 -18.53 2.21 -18.98
C GLU A 327 -17.14 1.92 -19.57
N VAL A 328 -16.74 0.66 -19.56
CA VAL A 328 -15.54 0.20 -20.27
C VAL A 328 -15.96 -0.08 -21.70
N ALA A 329 -15.45 0.71 -22.65
CA ALA A 329 -15.66 0.47 -24.08
C ALA A 329 -14.98 -0.84 -24.50
N GLU A 330 -15.68 -1.95 -24.37
CA GLU A 330 -15.37 -3.15 -25.14
C GLU A 330 -15.67 -2.84 -26.60
N ASN A 331 -14.71 -3.11 -27.51
CA ASN A 331 -15.00 -3.23 -28.93
C ASN A 331 -15.98 -4.40 -29.15
N LYS A 332 -17.28 -4.15 -28.94
CA LYS A 332 -18.35 -5.06 -29.30
C LYS A 332 -18.53 -5.03 -30.80
N VAL A 333 -17.74 -5.84 -31.50
CA VAL A 333 -18.22 -6.44 -32.74
C VAL A 333 -19.14 -7.59 -32.31
N THR A 334 -20.40 -7.47 -32.72
CA THR A 334 -21.52 -8.43 -32.65
C THR A 334 -22.29 -8.61 -31.34
N THR A 335 -23.57 -8.23 -31.48
CA THR A 335 -24.78 -8.60 -30.71
C THR A 335 -25.21 -7.59 -29.65
N GLU A 336 -26.17 -6.77 -30.05
CA GLU A 336 -27.04 -5.93 -29.23
C GLU A 336 -27.82 -6.79 -28.22
N GLN A 337 -27.17 -7.25 -27.16
CA GLN A 337 -27.88 -7.50 -25.91
C GLN A 337 -27.78 -6.23 -25.08
N ARG A 338 -28.89 -5.48 -25.05
CA ARG A 338 -29.17 -4.46 -24.04
C ARG A 338 -28.89 -5.09 -22.66
N LYS A 339 -27.76 -4.73 -22.04
CA LYS A 339 -27.49 -5.07 -20.65
C LYS A 339 -28.57 -4.39 -19.82
N THR A 340 -29.37 -5.17 -19.13
CA THR A 340 -30.47 -4.72 -18.27
C THR A 340 -29.92 -3.99 -17.05
N ASP A 341 -30.46 -2.80 -16.78
CA ASP A 341 -30.31 -1.97 -15.57
C ASP A 341 -30.27 -2.87 -14.31
N ARG A 342 -29.08 -3.13 -13.77
CA ARG A 342 -28.93 -4.04 -12.62
C ARG A 342 -29.33 -3.28 -11.37
N ARG A 343 -30.54 -3.59 -10.88
CA ARG A 343 -31.13 -2.97 -9.70
C ARG A 343 -30.92 -3.87 -8.48
N ILE A 344 -30.51 -3.26 -7.39
CA ILE A 344 -30.41 -3.92 -6.08
C ILE A 344 -31.53 -3.34 -5.20
N VAL A 345 -32.20 -4.20 -4.43
CA VAL A 345 -33.08 -3.75 -3.34
C VAL A 345 -32.23 -3.50 -2.10
N LEU A 346 -32.09 -2.24 -1.70
CA LEU A 346 -31.30 -1.81 -0.55
C LEU A 346 -32.19 -1.67 0.70
N CYS A 347 -31.75 -2.21 1.83
CA CYS A 347 -32.44 -2.03 3.11
C CYS A 347 -32.11 -0.69 3.76
N LYS A 348 -33.06 -0.14 4.52
CA LYS A 348 -32.90 1.15 5.18
C LYS A 348 -31.71 1.17 6.15
N GLN A 349 -31.51 0.13 6.95
CA GLN A 349 -30.43 0.06 7.93
C GLN A 349 -29.04 0.16 7.29
N LEU A 350 -28.82 -0.49 6.14
CA LEU A 350 -27.55 -0.36 5.42
C LEU A 350 -27.42 1.01 4.75
N SER A 351 -28.51 1.53 4.18
CA SER A 351 -28.57 2.88 3.59
C SER A 351 -28.24 3.97 4.62
N ASP A 352 -28.71 3.83 5.86
CA ASP A 352 -28.50 4.80 6.94
C ASP A 352 -27.06 4.74 7.50
N LEU A 353 -26.30 3.66 7.25
CA LEU A 353 -24.85 3.61 7.53
C LEU A 353 -24.01 4.31 6.44
N MET A 354 -24.53 4.52 5.24
CA MET A 354 -23.75 5.10 4.14
C MET A 354 -23.57 6.60 4.31
N CYS A 355 -22.36 7.07 4.00
CA CYS A 355 -22.00 8.48 4.09
C CYS A 355 -22.86 9.39 3.17
N PRO A 356 -23.60 10.39 3.72
CA PRO A 356 -24.46 11.30 2.95
C PRO A 356 -23.72 12.17 1.95
N TRP A 357 -22.49 12.56 2.31
CA TRP A 357 -21.74 13.60 1.61
C TRP A 357 -20.76 13.01 0.57
N ALA A 358 -20.63 11.67 0.53
CA ALA A 358 -19.71 10.96 -0.34
C ALA A 358 -20.40 10.00 -1.32
N MET A 359 -21.56 10.37 -1.86
CA MET A 359 -22.30 9.55 -2.83
C MET A 359 -21.53 9.42 -4.14
N SER A 360 -21.26 8.21 -4.62
CA SER A 360 -20.52 8.04 -5.89
C SER A 360 -21.41 8.33 -7.09
N VAL A 361 -20.88 9.08 -8.07
CA VAL A 361 -21.55 9.36 -9.34
C VAL A 361 -20.56 9.26 -10.49
N ALA A 362 -20.93 8.56 -11.56
CA ALA A 362 -20.13 8.41 -12.76
C ALA A 362 -20.09 9.72 -13.56
N LEU A 363 -18.89 10.28 -13.77
CA LEU A 363 -18.71 11.50 -14.55
C LEU A 363 -18.53 11.17 -16.03
N LYS A 364 -19.62 11.12 -16.79
CA LYS A 364 -19.56 10.85 -18.25
C LYS A 364 -19.13 12.09 -19.05
N LYS A 365 -19.54 13.28 -18.62
CA LYS A 365 -19.27 14.57 -19.28
C LYS A 365 -18.86 15.61 -18.25
N LEU A 366 -17.76 16.32 -18.51
CA LEU A 366 -17.25 17.33 -17.59
C LEU A 366 -18.25 18.49 -17.37
N ALA A 367 -19.01 18.83 -18.41
CA ALA A 367 -20.06 19.85 -18.34
C ALA A 367 -21.11 19.59 -17.25
N SER A 368 -21.38 18.32 -16.90
CA SER A 368 -22.31 17.95 -15.82
C SER A 368 -21.83 18.44 -14.45
N ALA A 369 -20.52 18.36 -14.18
CA ALA A 369 -19.96 18.91 -12.96
C ALA A 369 -20.03 20.46 -12.94
N SER A 370 -19.81 21.11 -14.09
CA SER A 370 -19.79 22.57 -14.18
C SER A 370 -21.19 23.22 -14.21
N CYS A 371 -22.24 22.51 -14.63
CA CYS A 371 -23.59 23.05 -14.73
C CYS A 371 -24.43 22.92 -13.44
N GLY A 372 -23.84 22.41 -12.35
CA GLY A 372 -24.52 22.23 -11.06
C GLY A 372 -25.41 20.98 -10.99
N GLU A 373 -25.24 20.02 -11.91
CA GLU A 373 -25.92 18.72 -11.84
C GLU A 373 -25.50 17.94 -10.58
N PHE A 374 -24.24 18.11 -10.17
CA PHE A 374 -23.68 17.52 -8.96
C PHE A 374 -23.37 18.58 -7.91
N SER A 375 -23.56 18.18 -6.64
CA SER A 375 -23.12 18.96 -5.48
C SER A 375 -21.80 18.43 -4.94
N SER A 376 -20.80 19.29 -4.81
CA SER A 376 -19.47 18.99 -4.25
C SER A 376 -19.51 18.54 -2.79
N ARG A 377 -20.56 18.95 -2.06
CA ARG A 377 -20.80 18.53 -0.66
C ARG A 377 -21.51 17.19 -0.53
N ARG A 378 -21.84 16.55 -1.64
CA ARG A 378 -22.60 15.30 -1.66
C ARG A 378 -22.05 14.21 -2.53
N HIS A 379 -21.28 14.55 -3.55
CA HIS A 379 -20.91 13.61 -4.59
C HIS A 379 -19.40 13.47 -4.74
N VAL A 380 -18.99 12.22 -4.91
CA VAL A 380 -17.65 11.82 -5.35
C VAL A 380 -17.76 11.39 -6.81
N LEU A 381 -17.03 12.09 -7.67
CA LEU A 381 -17.04 11.79 -9.10
C LEU A 381 -16.21 10.54 -9.37
N SER A 382 -16.73 9.62 -10.16
CA SER A 382 -16.04 8.36 -10.52
C SER A 382 -15.80 8.32 -12.02
N LEU A 383 -14.57 8.01 -12.42
CA LEU A 383 -14.08 8.05 -13.81
C LEU A 383 -13.31 6.78 -14.15
N SER A 384 -13.44 6.30 -15.39
CA SER A 384 -12.50 5.31 -15.90
C SER A 384 -11.16 5.99 -16.16
N GLU A 385 -10.08 5.22 -16.10
CA GLU A 385 -8.76 5.68 -16.53
C GLU A 385 -8.78 6.27 -17.95
N SER A 386 -9.51 5.63 -18.88
CA SER A 386 -9.66 6.13 -20.26
C SER A 386 -10.33 7.51 -20.32
N ASP A 387 -11.40 7.71 -19.54
CA ASP A 387 -12.13 8.97 -19.50
C ASP A 387 -11.29 10.07 -18.86
N CYS A 388 -10.61 9.75 -17.76
CA CYS A 388 -9.71 10.66 -17.07
C CYS A 388 -8.59 11.16 -18.00
N LEU A 389 -7.90 10.25 -18.69
CA LEU A 389 -6.84 10.60 -19.64
C LEU A 389 -7.37 11.45 -20.81
N ARG A 390 -8.55 11.11 -21.35
CA ARG A 390 -9.21 11.89 -22.41
C ARG A 390 -9.55 13.30 -21.95
N MET A 391 -10.12 13.44 -20.74
CA MET A 391 -10.48 14.74 -20.15
C MET A 391 -9.23 15.57 -19.85
N LEU A 392 -8.19 14.99 -19.26
CA LEU A 392 -6.91 15.67 -19.01
C LEU A 392 -6.26 16.18 -20.29
N HIS A 393 -6.30 15.40 -21.38
CA HIS A 393 -5.71 15.80 -22.65
C HIS A 393 -6.52 16.89 -23.37
N THR A 394 -7.86 16.84 -23.29
CA THR A 394 -8.73 17.72 -24.09
C THR A 394 -9.18 18.97 -23.33
N TYR A 395 -9.42 18.87 -22.03
CA TYR A 395 -10.05 19.88 -21.18
C TYR A 395 -9.30 20.05 -19.85
N ALA A 396 -7.96 20.14 -19.89
CA ALA A 396 -7.11 20.14 -18.70
C ALA A 396 -7.51 21.22 -17.67
N SER A 397 -7.81 22.43 -18.14
CA SER A 397 -8.21 23.57 -17.30
C SER A 397 -9.52 23.33 -16.58
N GLU A 398 -10.57 22.94 -17.30
CA GLU A 398 -11.87 22.67 -16.70
C GLU A 398 -11.79 21.46 -15.76
N PHE A 399 -11.02 20.44 -16.13
CA PHE A 399 -10.86 19.24 -15.31
C PHE A 399 -10.17 19.56 -13.98
N THR A 400 -9.12 20.39 -14.03
CA THR A 400 -8.43 20.87 -12.82
C THR A 400 -9.36 21.67 -11.90
N GLN A 401 -10.31 22.43 -12.47
CA GLN A 401 -11.29 23.15 -11.66
C GLN A 401 -12.26 22.18 -10.99
N VAL A 402 -12.75 21.18 -11.73
CA VAL A 402 -13.64 20.15 -11.19
C VAL A 402 -12.96 19.36 -10.06
N THR A 403 -11.70 18.97 -10.19
CA THR A 403 -11.00 18.23 -9.12
C THR A 403 -10.71 19.08 -7.87
N LYS A 404 -10.72 20.41 -7.96
CA LYS A 404 -10.63 21.27 -6.76
C LYS A 404 -11.93 21.30 -5.98
N ASP A 405 -13.04 21.21 -6.69
CA ASP A 405 -14.37 21.33 -6.11
C ASP A 405 -14.92 19.96 -5.68
N PHE A 406 -14.50 18.87 -6.34
CA PHE A 406 -15.03 17.52 -6.13
C PHE A 406 -13.92 16.49 -5.88
N VAL A 407 -14.14 15.64 -4.88
CA VAL A 407 -13.38 14.39 -4.73
C VAL A 407 -13.64 13.52 -5.96
N THR A 408 -12.58 13.12 -6.65
CA THR A 408 -12.65 12.46 -7.95
C THR A 408 -11.87 11.15 -7.94
N ARG A 409 -12.57 10.02 -7.97
CA ARG A 409 -11.99 8.67 -8.04
C ARG A 409 -11.74 8.25 -9.49
N VAL A 410 -10.56 7.73 -9.77
CA VAL A 410 -10.22 7.12 -11.07
C VAL A 410 -10.06 5.62 -10.89
N THR A 411 -10.79 4.82 -11.67
CA THR A 411 -10.71 3.35 -11.65
C THR A 411 -9.94 2.82 -12.86
N PRO A 412 -9.08 1.81 -12.68
CA PRO A 412 -8.36 1.18 -13.80
C PRO A 412 -9.28 0.55 -14.84
N ASN A 413 -8.83 0.50 -16.09
CA ASN A 413 -9.52 -0.24 -17.14
C ASN A 413 -9.34 -1.77 -16.98
N SER A 414 -10.36 -2.56 -17.35
CA SER A 414 -10.38 -4.03 -17.28
C SER A 414 -9.31 -4.73 -18.16
N ILE A 415 -8.70 -4.01 -19.10
CA ILE A 415 -7.71 -4.52 -20.07
C ILE A 415 -6.30 -4.64 -19.44
N ARG A 416 -6.10 -4.19 -18.19
CA ARG A 416 -4.85 -4.39 -17.43
C ARG A 416 -4.72 -5.87 -17.01
N VAL A 417 -4.43 -6.74 -17.98
CA VAL A 417 -4.51 -8.20 -17.83
C VAL A 417 -3.21 -8.82 -17.29
N SER A 418 -2.04 -8.18 -17.34
CA SER A 418 -0.80 -8.89 -16.96
C SER A 418 0.46 -8.04 -16.78
N GLU A 419 0.41 -6.76 -16.42
CA GLU A 419 1.64 -6.02 -16.07
C GLU A 419 1.42 -5.01 -14.93
N PRO A 420 2.44 -4.77 -14.07
CA PRO A 420 2.47 -3.69 -13.08
C PRO A 420 2.67 -2.36 -13.81
N SER A 421 1.74 -2.01 -14.69
CA SER A 421 1.67 -0.71 -15.34
C SER A 421 0.91 0.23 -14.43
N SER A 422 1.41 0.48 -13.23
CA SER A 422 0.89 1.51 -12.33
C SER A 422 0.65 2.77 -13.18
N LEU A 423 -0.51 3.43 -13.01
CA LEU A 423 -0.63 4.82 -13.45
C LEU A 423 0.61 5.50 -12.90
N LYS A 424 1.56 5.88 -13.78
CA LYS A 424 2.64 6.78 -13.36
C LYS A 424 1.89 7.91 -12.67
N ARG A 425 2.16 8.13 -11.37
CA ARG A 425 1.59 9.24 -10.59
C ARG A 425 1.45 10.41 -11.56
N LEU A 426 0.24 10.95 -11.72
CA LEU A 426 -0.06 12.06 -12.62
C LEU A 426 0.64 13.33 -12.10
N ALA A 427 1.97 13.31 -12.07
CA ALA A 427 2.89 14.39 -11.77
C ALA A 427 2.79 15.51 -12.82
N GLY A 428 2.01 15.29 -13.89
CA GLY A 428 1.72 16.28 -14.93
C GLY A 428 0.90 17.48 -14.47
N LEU A 429 0.33 17.49 -13.25
CA LEU A 429 -0.39 18.65 -12.73
C LEU A 429 0.50 19.72 -12.07
N ARG A 430 1.83 19.52 -12.00
CA ARG A 430 2.77 20.58 -11.61
C ARG A 430 3.91 20.67 -12.65
N HIS A 431 3.67 21.54 -13.62
CA HIS A 431 4.62 22.17 -14.54
C HIS A 431 6.09 21.69 -14.48
N ARG A 432 6.54 21.02 -15.56
CA ARG A 432 7.93 20.88 -16.07
C ARG A 432 9.05 20.79 -15.02
N LEU A 433 9.57 19.59 -14.76
CA LEU A 433 11.02 19.33 -14.60
C LEU A 433 11.34 17.89 -15.04
N ASP A 434 12.60 17.70 -15.44
CA ASP A 434 13.16 16.72 -16.38
C ASP A 434 12.81 15.22 -16.24
N GLU A 435 12.71 14.58 -17.41
CA GLU A 435 12.76 13.13 -17.59
C GLU A 435 14.15 12.60 -17.21
N THR A 436 14.22 11.68 -16.24
CA THR A 436 15.08 10.48 -16.21
C THR A 436 15.10 9.87 -14.80
N GLU A 437 14.17 8.97 -14.47
CA GLU A 437 14.33 8.08 -13.31
C GLU A 437 13.77 6.67 -13.56
N PRO A 438 14.36 5.63 -12.92
CA PRO A 438 14.22 4.23 -13.31
C PRO A 438 12.88 3.61 -12.89
N LYS A 439 12.45 2.62 -13.69
CA LYS A 439 11.25 1.81 -13.47
C LYS A 439 11.38 1.03 -12.16
N SER A 440 10.64 1.40 -11.13
CA SER A 440 10.38 0.57 -9.95
C SER A 440 9.01 -0.09 -10.09
N SER A 441 8.94 -1.40 -9.90
CA SER A 441 7.70 -2.18 -9.91
C SER A 441 6.98 -1.99 -8.58
N LEU A 442 6.13 -0.98 -8.47
CA LEU A 442 5.31 -0.76 -7.28
C LEU A 442 3.85 -1.01 -7.64
N ARG A 443 3.38 -2.19 -7.23
CA ARG A 443 1.98 -2.61 -7.30
C ARG A 443 1.14 -1.75 -6.34
N ASP A 444 0.03 -1.26 -6.90
CA ASP A 444 -1.03 -0.49 -6.26
C ASP A 444 -0.63 0.95 -5.88
N ASP A 445 -1.26 1.94 -6.53
CA ASP A 445 -1.43 3.30 -6.03
C ASP A 445 -2.39 4.02 -7.00
N PHE A 446 -3.70 3.94 -6.74
CA PHE A 446 -4.67 4.82 -7.40
C PHE A 446 -4.83 6.07 -6.53
N LEU A 447 -4.79 7.24 -7.15
CA LEU A 447 -5.07 8.49 -6.45
C LEU A 447 -6.52 8.87 -6.67
N ILE A 448 -7.18 9.26 -5.58
CA ILE A 448 -8.39 10.08 -5.65
C ILE A 448 -7.91 11.53 -5.73
N PHE A 449 -8.37 12.23 -6.77
CA PHE A 449 -8.07 13.62 -7.07
C PHE A 449 -8.95 14.58 -6.30
#